data_AF-A0A350BRA6-F1
#
_entry.id   AF-A0A350BRA6-F1
#
_cell.length_a   1.000
_cell.length_b   1.000
_cell.length_c   1.000
_cell.angle_alpha   90.00
_cell.angle_beta   90.00
_cell.angle_gamma   90.00
#
_symmetry.space_group_name_H-M   'P 1'
#
loop_
_entity.id
_entity.type
_entity.pdbx_description
1 polymer ?
#
loop_
_entity_poly.entity_id
_entity_poly.type
_entity_poly.pdbx_seq_one_letter_code
_entity_poly.pdbx_strand_id
1 'polypeptide(L)'
;DPNAYYKGEFGYLLLDKIRLDWGDRYVGQTFLDSVLLSNDGYNDIIISGFTQSPAYITTLNTPITLKVGETKALLLKVDVLDTVGKNTDVLKLKTNDKFFPTKQITVGINYKQDYSLWKKRNYKKAPQIVFSNEKIQMGEVKSGAITRRNIDITNSGKTNLVIRRIDTDCSCAIIAPSKLVIAPGESIKVDVKFDSLYKKGSQSKAITVYSNDPINPVKKIYVQAVVY
;
A
#
# COMPACT_ATOMS: atom_id res chain seq x y z
N ASP A 1 25.59 -26.09 -18.08
CA ASP A 1 24.40 -25.43 -18.64
C ASP A 1 24.30 -24.06 -18.00
N PRO A 2 24.34 -22.95 -18.75
CA PRO A 2 24.22 -21.59 -18.21
C PRO A 2 22.89 -21.32 -17.49
N ASN A 3 21.90 -22.22 -17.60
CA ASN A 3 20.64 -22.16 -16.86
C ASN A 3 20.54 -23.23 -15.73
N ALA A 4 21.62 -23.93 -15.42
CA ALA A 4 21.62 -24.86 -14.29
C ALA A 4 21.49 -24.10 -12.98
N TYR A 5 20.47 -24.43 -12.21
CA TYR A 5 20.33 -23.95 -10.82
C TYR A 5 21.49 -24.48 -9.98
N TYR A 6 22.20 -23.59 -9.28
CA TYR A 6 23.21 -23.99 -8.31
C TYR A 6 22.65 -23.88 -6.89
N LYS A 7 22.69 -24.98 -6.14
CA LYS A 7 22.24 -25.04 -4.75
C LYS A 7 22.89 -23.91 -3.91
N GLY A 8 22.05 -23.10 -3.28
CA GLY A 8 22.48 -21.93 -2.49
C GLY A 8 22.68 -20.62 -3.28
N GLU A 9 22.49 -20.60 -4.60
CA GLU A 9 22.60 -19.38 -5.44
C GLU A 9 21.70 -18.24 -4.93
N PHE A 10 20.53 -18.58 -4.38
CA PHE A 10 19.58 -17.62 -3.80
C PHE A 10 19.47 -17.73 -2.27
N GLY A 11 20.43 -18.35 -1.60
CA GLY A 11 20.32 -18.85 -0.23
C GLY A 11 19.56 -20.18 -0.15
N TYR A 12 19.58 -20.81 1.02
CA TYR A 12 19.07 -22.18 1.20
C TYR A 12 17.59 -22.29 1.56
N LEU A 13 16.97 -21.16 1.91
CA LEU A 13 15.52 -21.10 2.08
C LEU A 13 14.86 -20.69 0.76
N LEU A 14 14.14 -21.63 0.16
CA LEU A 14 13.38 -21.41 -1.07
C LEU A 14 11.90 -21.18 -0.76
N LEU A 15 11.28 -20.29 -1.51
CA LEU A 15 9.84 -20.00 -1.46
C LEU A 15 9.23 -20.42 -2.79
N ASP A 16 8.10 -21.14 -2.78
CA ASP A 16 7.36 -21.46 -4.00
C ASP A 16 6.82 -20.21 -4.72
N LYS A 17 6.51 -19.16 -3.95
CA LYS A 17 6.09 -17.85 -4.44
C LYS A 17 6.64 -16.72 -3.58
N ILE A 18 7.07 -15.66 -4.25
CA ILE A 18 7.52 -14.39 -3.63
C ILE A 18 6.48 -13.28 -3.73
N ARG A 19 5.34 -13.56 -4.36
CA ARG A 19 4.22 -12.62 -4.50
C ARG A 19 2.90 -13.30 -4.18
N LEU A 20 2.12 -12.67 -3.30
CA LEU A 20 0.73 -13.02 -3.02
C LEU A 20 -0.14 -11.89 -3.55
N ASP A 21 -1.05 -12.19 -4.48
CA ASP A 21 -2.03 -11.22 -4.97
C ASP A 21 -3.42 -11.70 -4.60
N TRP A 22 -4.01 -11.04 -3.59
CA TRP A 22 -5.29 -11.46 -3.02
C TRP A 22 -6.49 -10.86 -3.71
N GLY A 23 -6.27 -10.01 -4.73
CA GLY A 23 -7.34 -9.38 -5.49
C GLY A 23 -8.28 -8.56 -4.61
N ASP A 24 -9.56 -8.59 -4.96
CA ASP A 24 -10.61 -7.85 -4.26
C ASP A 24 -10.93 -8.51 -2.92
N ARG A 25 -10.83 -7.73 -1.83
CA ARG A 25 -11.17 -8.15 -0.47
C ARG A 25 -12.05 -7.12 0.20
N TYR A 26 -13.08 -7.57 0.90
CA TYR A 26 -14.05 -6.69 1.50
C TYR A 26 -13.69 -6.37 2.95
N VAL A 27 -13.87 -5.12 3.34
CA VAL A 27 -13.60 -4.64 4.70
C VAL A 27 -14.22 -5.56 5.76
N GLY A 28 -13.44 -5.88 6.80
CA GLY A 28 -13.89 -6.72 7.92
C GLY A 28 -13.80 -8.22 7.67
N GLN A 29 -13.43 -8.66 6.46
CA GLN A 29 -13.11 -10.07 6.20
C GLN A 29 -11.80 -10.47 6.88
N THR A 30 -11.72 -11.73 7.27
CA THR A 30 -10.48 -12.40 7.66
C THR A 30 -10.32 -13.63 6.79
N PHE A 31 -9.11 -13.89 6.29
CA PHE A 31 -8.82 -15.12 5.54
C PHE A 31 -7.41 -15.63 5.80
N LEU A 32 -7.15 -16.86 5.36
CA LEU A 32 -5.85 -17.51 5.45
C LEU A 32 -5.25 -17.68 4.06
N ASP A 33 -3.93 -17.60 3.98
CA ASP A 33 -3.13 -18.00 2.81
C ASP A 33 -1.82 -18.61 3.31
N SER A 34 -1.04 -19.22 2.42
CA SER A 34 0.22 -19.85 2.77
C SER A 34 1.27 -19.71 1.70
N VAL A 35 2.54 -19.80 2.11
CA VAL A 35 3.71 -19.91 1.22
C VAL A 35 4.43 -21.20 1.57
N LEU A 36 4.80 -22.01 0.58
CA LEU A 36 5.61 -23.20 0.81
C LEU A 36 7.07 -22.79 0.94
N LEU A 37 7.69 -23.22 2.04
CA LEU A 37 9.08 -22.99 2.38
C LEU A 37 9.84 -24.30 2.26
N SER A 38 10.90 -24.31 1.46
CA SER A 38 11.75 -25.48 1.27
C SER A 38 13.17 -25.19 1.71
N ASN A 39 13.82 -26.15 2.38
CA ASN A 39 15.23 -26.06 2.72
C ASN A 39 16.04 -26.92 1.75
N ASP A 40 16.69 -26.29 0.77
CA ASP A 40 17.57 -27.00 -0.16
C ASP A 40 19.02 -27.01 0.32
N GLY A 41 19.33 -26.59 1.55
CA GLY A 41 20.70 -26.44 2.05
C GLY A 41 21.33 -27.68 2.67
N TYR A 42 22.21 -27.43 3.64
CA TYR A 42 22.97 -28.48 4.34
C TYR A 42 22.75 -28.48 5.86
N ASN A 43 22.06 -27.47 6.39
CA ASN A 43 21.72 -27.34 7.80
C ASN A 43 20.25 -26.98 7.94
N ASP A 44 19.68 -27.21 9.12
CA ASP A 44 18.31 -26.82 9.43
C ASP A 44 18.11 -25.31 9.30
N ILE A 45 16.99 -24.93 8.69
CA ILE A 45 16.57 -23.53 8.56
C ILE A 45 15.44 -23.26 9.54
N ILE A 46 15.57 -22.18 10.30
CA ILE A 46 14.58 -21.73 11.27
C ILE A 46 14.01 -20.40 10.79
N ILE A 47 12.70 -20.36 10.59
CA ILE A 47 11.92 -19.15 10.35
C ILE A 47 11.27 -18.77 11.67
N SER A 48 11.82 -17.76 12.34
CA SER A 48 11.41 -17.36 13.70
C SER A 48 10.23 -16.36 13.73
N GLY A 49 9.83 -15.84 12.56
CA GLY A 49 8.80 -14.81 12.43
C GLY A 49 9.14 -13.82 11.31
N PHE A 50 8.77 -12.55 11.49
CA PHE A 50 9.06 -11.48 10.55
C PHE A 50 10.02 -10.45 11.16
N THR A 51 10.97 -9.95 10.35
CA THR A 51 11.70 -8.71 10.67
C THR A 51 10.90 -7.48 10.28
N GLN A 52 10.00 -7.60 9.30
CA GLN A 52 9.06 -6.57 8.89
C GLN A 52 7.75 -7.25 8.43
N SER A 53 6.61 -6.81 8.95
CA SER A 53 5.28 -7.24 8.54
C SER A 53 4.30 -6.08 8.73
N PRO A 54 3.34 -5.86 7.82
CA PRO A 54 2.26 -4.94 8.11
C PRO A 54 1.35 -5.53 9.19
N ALA A 55 0.72 -4.66 9.99
CA ALA A 55 -0.04 -5.07 11.17
C ALA A 55 -1.25 -5.98 10.87
N TYR A 56 -1.73 -5.99 9.63
CA TYR A 56 -2.88 -6.78 9.20
C TYR A 56 -2.54 -8.23 8.78
N ILE A 57 -1.26 -8.62 8.87
CA ILE A 57 -0.79 -9.97 8.56
C ILE A 57 -0.12 -10.55 9.79
N THR A 58 -0.62 -11.70 10.24
CA THR A 58 -0.06 -12.48 11.35
C THR A 58 0.32 -13.87 10.86
N THR A 59 1.42 -14.42 11.38
CA THR A 59 1.81 -15.82 11.16
C THR A 59 1.16 -16.72 12.20
N LEU A 60 0.67 -17.88 11.79
CA LEU A 60 -0.03 -18.83 12.68
C LEU A 60 0.86 -19.96 13.20
N ASN A 61 2.04 -20.16 12.62
CA ASN A 61 2.84 -21.37 12.87
C ASN A 61 4.34 -21.12 12.97
N THR A 62 4.76 -19.92 13.36
CA THR A 62 6.16 -19.63 13.69
C THR A 62 6.47 -19.83 15.18
N PRO A 63 7.67 -20.31 15.54
CA PRO A 63 8.78 -20.63 14.65
C PRO A 63 8.57 -21.91 13.81
N ILE A 64 9.10 -21.93 12.57
CA ILE A 64 9.12 -23.10 11.69
C ILE A 64 10.57 -23.57 11.57
N THR A 65 10.82 -24.85 11.87
CA THR A 65 12.11 -25.50 11.57
C THR A 65 11.96 -26.40 10.35
N LEU A 66 12.79 -26.19 9.34
CA LEU A 66 12.90 -27.00 8.12
C LEU A 66 14.18 -27.82 8.18
N LYS A 67 14.05 -29.15 8.28
CA LYS A 67 15.18 -30.06 8.08
C LYS A 67 15.69 -29.99 6.64
N VAL A 68 16.90 -30.46 6.41
CA VAL A 68 17.47 -30.55 5.05
C VAL A 68 16.53 -31.35 4.14
N GLY A 69 16.14 -30.76 3.00
CA GLY A 69 15.21 -31.34 2.03
C GLY A 69 13.73 -31.23 2.42
N GLU A 70 13.40 -30.66 3.59
CA GLU A 70 12.02 -30.55 4.06
C GLU A 70 11.31 -29.36 3.40
N THR A 71 10.00 -29.54 3.18
CA THR A 71 9.08 -28.47 2.78
C THR A 71 7.96 -28.34 3.82
N LYS A 72 7.69 -27.11 4.28
CA LYS A 72 6.55 -26.78 5.17
C LYS A 72 5.85 -25.51 4.71
N ALA A 73 4.55 -25.41 4.98
CA ALA A 73 3.81 -24.18 4.75
C ALA A 73 4.05 -23.16 5.87
N LEU A 74 4.32 -21.90 5.51
CA LEU A 74 4.11 -20.75 6.37
C LEU A 74 2.64 -20.34 6.26
N LEU A 75 1.91 -20.35 7.37
CA LEU A 75 0.49 -20.01 7.42
C LEU A 75 0.30 -18.55 7.82
N LEU A 76 -0.38 -17.79 6.96
CA LEU A 76 -0.68 -16.38 7.15
C LEU A 76 -2.16 -16.20 7.45
N LYS A 77 -2.47 -15.43 8.49
CA LYS A 77 -3.80 -14.85 8.74
C LYS A 77 -3.78 -13.40 8.29
N VAL A 78 -4.77 -13.02 7.49
CA VAL A 78 -4.93 -11.68 6.93
C VAL A 78 -6.24 -11.08 7.43
N ASP A 79 -6.16 -9.94 8.12
CA ASP A 79 -7.32 -9.20 8.61
C ASP A 79 -7.55 -7.97 7.71
N VAL A 80 -8.62 -7.96 6.90
CA VAL A 80 -8.83 -6.95 5.86
C VAL A 80 -9.18 -5.60 6.49
N LEU A 81 -8.25 -4.65 6.35
CA LEU A 81 -8.35 -3.29 6.90
C LEU A 81 -9.57 -2.51 6.40
N ASP A 82 -10.07 -1.59 7.24
CA ASP A 82 -11.11 -0.62 6.90
C ASP A 82 -10.58 0.54 6.04
N THR A 83 -10.15 0.20 4.82
CA THR A 83 -9.70 1.13 3.79
C THR A 83 -10.32 0.78 2.43
N VAL A 84 -9.90 1.46 1.37
CA VAL A 84 -10.33 1.17 0.00
C VAL A 84 -9.15 1.24 -0.97
N GLY A 85 -9.32 0.65 -2.15
CA GLY A 85 -8.36 0.68 -3.24
C GLY A 85 -7.17 -0.27 -3.06
N LYS A 86 -6.25 -0.22 -4.02
CA LYS A 86 -5.11 -1.13 -4.07
C LYS A 86 -4.04 -0.74 -3.07
N ASN A 87 -3.40 -1.74 -2.49
CA ASN A 87 -2.25 -1.58 -1.64
C ASN A 87 -1.24 -2.71 -1.90
N THR A 88 0.03 -2.40 -1.73
CA THR A 88 1.12 -3.37 -1.85
C THR A 88 2.07 -3.19 -0.68
N ASP A 89 2.32 -4.27 0.06
CA ASP A 89 3.25 -4.29 1.18
C ASP A 89 4.29 -5.40 1.01
N VAL A 90 5.24 -5.45 1.93
CA VAL A 90 6.30 -6.45 1.97
C VAL A 90 6.36 -7.10 3.34
N LEU A 91 6.39 -8.43 3.34
CA LEU A 91 6.78 -9.26 4.47
C LEU A 91 8.26 -9.59 4.35
N LYS A 92 9.04 -9.39 5.41
CA LYS A 92 10.44 -9.83 5.49
C LYS A 92 10.58 -10.90 6.55
N LEU A 93 10.99 -12.10 6.16
CA LEU A 93 11.16 -13.23 7.08
C LEU A 93 12.40 -13.02 7.96
N LYS A 94 12.32 -13.43 9.23
CA LYS A 94 13.44 -13.53 10.15
C LYS A 94 13.96 -14.97 10.19
N THR A 95 15.11 -15.20 9.58
CA THR A 95 15.64 -16.55 9.36
C THR A 95 17.10 -16.68 9.81
N ASN A 96 17.57 -17.92 9.99
CA ASN A 96 18.98 -18.24 10.23
C ASN A 96 19.76 -18.56 8.95
N ASP A 97 19.19 -18.34 7.75
CA ASP A 97 19.88 -18.52 6.47
C ASP A 97 21.00 -17.48 6.34
N LYS A 98 22.25 -17.90 6.55
CA LYS A 98 23.41 -17.00 6.59
C LYS A 98 23.75 -16.39 5.22
N PHE A 99 23.38 -17.06 4.13
CA PHE A 99 23.74 -16.62 2.77
C PHE A 99 22.72 -15.62 2.23
N PHE A 100 21.45 -15.77 2.62
CA PHE A 100 20.41 -14.83 2.24
C PHE A 100 19.46 -14.56 3.43
N PRO A 101 19.89 -13.76 4.40
CA PRO A 101 19.18 -13.61 5.68
C PRO A 101 17.82 -12.91 5.55
N THR A 102 17.61 -12.14 4.48
CA THR A 102 16.38 -11.38 4.25
C THR A 102 15.59 -11.97 3.08
N LYS A 103 14.68 -12.90 3.36
CA LYS A 103 13.68 -13.35 2.37
C LYS A 103 12.46 -12.43 2.41
N GLN A 104 11.98 -12.01 1.25
CA GLN A 104 10.86 -11.08 1.14
C GLN A 104 9.71 -11.68 0.35
N ILE A 105 8.48 -11.41 0.79
CA ILE A 105 7.24 -11.74 0.09
C ILE A 105 6.49 -10.43 -0.13
N THR A 106 6.20 -10.09 -1.38
CA THR A 106 5.33 -8.97 -1.72
C THR A 106 3.88 -9.41 -1.61
N VAL A 107 3.04 -8.63 -0.95
CA VAL A 107 1.61 -8.89 -0.82
C VAL A 107 0.82 -7.76 -1.47
N GLY A 108 -0.18 -8.11 -2.28
CA GLY A 108 -1.07 -7.19 -2.97
C GLY A 108 -2.52 -7.45 -2.59
N ILE A 109 -3.26 -6.40 -2.31
CA ILE A 109 -4.69 -6.45 -1.94
C ILE A 109 -5.42 -5.25 -2.51
N ASN A 110 -6.64 -5.45 -2.99
CA ASN A 110 -7.56 -4.38 -3.36
C ASN A 110 -8.73 -4.32 -2.37
N TYR A 111 -8.67 -3.35 -1.46
CA TYR A 111 -9.69 -3.18 -0.45
C TYR A 111 -10.98 -2.62 -1.07
N LYS A 112 -12.11 -3.28 -0.80
CA LYS A 112 -13.43 -2.87 -1.27
C LYS A 112 -14.40 -2.72 -0.10
N GLN A 113 -15.20 -1.67 -0.17
CA GLN A 113 -16.41 -1.58 0.64
C GLN A 113 -17.55 -2.27 -0.11
N ASP A 114 -18.35 -3.07 0.60
CA ASP A 114 -19.53 -3.67 0.01
C ASP A 114 -20.71 -2.68 0.03
N TYR A 115 -21.13 -2.26 -1.17
CA TYR A 115 -22.32 -1.43 -1.39
C TYR A 115 -23.42 -2.18 -2.15
N SER A 116 -23.30 -3.49 -2.35
CA SER A 116 -24.23 -4.30 -3.17
C SER A 116 -25.69 -4.19 -2.73
N LEU A 117 -25.93 -4.00 -1.42
CA LEU A 117 -27.27 -3.87 -0.84
C LEU A 117 -27.79 -2.42 -0.78
N TRP A 118 -27.04 -1.44 -1.29
CA TRP A 118 -27.44 -0.04 -1.21
C TRP A 118 -28.57 0.30 -2.20
N LYS A 119 -29.65 0.87 -1.66
CA LYS A 119 -30.73 1.45 -2.48
C LYS A 119 -30.26 2.78 -3.08
N LYS A 120 -30.81 3.19 -4.23
CA LYS A 120 -30.51 4.49 -4.89
C LYS A 120 -30.55 5.70 -3.93
N ARG A 121 -31.47 5.69 -2.95
CA ARG A 121 -31.58 6.75 -1.93
C ARG A 121 -30.36 6.86 -1.02
N ASN A 122 -29.64 5.76 -0.78
CA ASN A 122 -28.43 5.75 0.05
C ASN A 122 -27.28 6.42 -0.71
N TYR A 123 -27.12 6.12 -2.00
CA TYR A 123 -26.14 6.80 -2.86
C TYR A 123 -26.38 8.32 -2.91
N LYS A 124 -27.64 8.77 -2.97
CA LYS A 124 -27.97 10.21 -2.91
C LYS A 124 -27.62 10.88 -1.58
N LYS A 125 -27.47 10.11 -0.50
CA LYS A 125 -27.11 10.60 0.83
C LYS A 125 -25.63 10.40 1.16
N ALA A 126 -24.88 9.72 0.30
CA ALA A 126 -23.51 9.36 0.52
C ALA A 126 -22.58 10.59 0.64
N PRO A 127 -21.38 10.43 1.22
CA PRO A 127 -20.35 11.45 1.10
C PRO A 127 -19.86 11.55 -0.34
N GLN A 128 -19.41 12.73 -0.75
CA GLN A 128 -18.87 12.94 -2.09
C GLN A 128 -17.64 13.84 -2.03
N ILE A 129 -16.49 13.29 -2.41
CA ILE A 129 -15.21 14.03 -2.37
C ILE A 129 -15.02 14.86 -3.64
N VAL A 130 -14.77 16.15 -3.44
CA VAL A 130 -14.46 17.10 -4.51
C VAL A 130 -13.18 17.83 -4.18
N PHE A 131 -12.30 17.96 -5.16
CA PHE A 131 -11.11 18.80 -5.06
C PHE A 131 -11.36 20.09 -5.81
N SER A 132 -10.89 21.23 -5.28
CA SER A 132 -10.96 22.50 -6.01
C SER A 132 -10.17 22.44 -7.32
N ASN A 133 -9.11 21.62 -7.36
CA ASN A 133 -8.35 21.35 -8.57
C ASN A 133 -7.68 19.97 -8.51
N GLU A 134 -7.75 19.20 -9.59
CA GLU A 134 -7.11 17.88 -9.70
C GLU A 134 -5.69 17.98 -10.30
N LYS A 135 -5.29 19.14 -10.81
CA LYS A 135 -3.95 19.41 -11.36
C LYS A 135 -3.33 20.65 -10.73
N ILE A 136 -2.41 20.46 -9.81
CA ILE A 136 -1.73 21.53 -9.09
C ILE A 136 -0.50 21.96 -9.88
N GLN A 137 -0.58 23.14 -10.48
CA GLN A 137 0.54 23.76 -11.18
C GLN A 137 1.47 24.44 -10.17
N MET A 138 2.67 23.87 -10.01
CA MET A 138 3.75 24.49 -9.23
C MET A 138 4.53 25.52 -10.06
N GLY A 139 4.50 25.39 -11.39
CA GLY A 139 5.23 26.25 -12.33
C GLY A 139 6.68 25.81 -12.49
N GLU A 140 7.55 26.77 -12.81
CA GLU A 140 9.00 26.57 -12.85
C GLU A 140 9.58 26.57 -11.43
N VAL A 141 10.36 25.56 -11.11
CA VAL A 141 10.92 25.34 -9.77
C VAL A 141 12.42 25.13 -9.89
N LYS A 142 13.21 25.96 -9.21
CA LYS A 142 14.66 25.75 -9.12
C LYS A 142 14.95 24.43 -8.41
N SER A 143 15.84 23.60 -8.94
CA SER A 143 16.24 22.34 -8.31
C SER A 143 16.68 22.53 -6.85
N GLY A 144 16.16 21.67 -5.96
CA GLY A 144 16.36 21.76 -4.51
C GLY A 144 15.44 22.73 -3.77
N ALA A 145 14.57 23.48 -4.47
CA ALA A 145 13.56 24.31 -3.83
C ALA A 145 12.35 23.49 -3.36
N ILE A 146 11.67 24.02 -2.33
CA ILE A 146 10.39 23.53 -1.84
C ILE A 146 9.31 24.54 -2.23
N THR A 147 8.29 24.08 -2.94
CA THR A 147 7.12 24.91 -3.31
C THR A 147 5.86 24.38 -2.66
N ARG A 148 4.93 25.30 -2.36
CA ARG A 148 3.65 25.01 -1.72
C ARG A 148 2.50 25.61 -2.50
N ARG A 149 1.38 24.89 -2.54
CA ARG A 149 0.10 25.35 -3.10
C ARG A 149 -1.03 24.82 -2.24
N ASN A 150 -2.02 25.66 -2.01
CA ASN A 150 -3.23 25.25 -1.32
C ASN A 150 -4.25 24.74 -2.33
N ILE A 151 -4.91 23.64 -1.98
CA ILE A 151 -6.15 23.20 -2.62
C ILE A 151 -7.22 23.01 -1.55
N ASP A 152 -8.47 22.95 -1.97
CA ASP A 152 -9.57 22.66 -1.07
C ASP A 152 -10.09 21.25 -1.32
N ILE A 153 -10.37 20.52 -0.25
CA ILE A 153 -11.10 19.26 -0.26
C ILE A 153 -12.48 19.52 0.33
N THR A 154 -13.51 19.33 -0.48
CA THR A 154 -14.91 19.57 -0.11
C THR A 154 -15.67 18.26 -0.04
N ASN A 155 -16.49 18.10 1.00
CA ASN A 155 -17.53 17.09 1.03
C ASN A 155 -18.84 17.66 0.47
N SER A 156 -19.10 17.40 -0.80
CA SER A 156 -20.35 17.83 -1.47
C SER A 156 -21.54 16.90 -1.20
N GLY A 157 -21.32 15.82 -0.44
CA GLY A 157 -22.33 14.82 -0.08
C GLY A 157 -23.22 15.23 1.08
N LYS A 158 -23.97 14.26 1.64
CA LYS A 158 -24.94 14.49 2.72
C LYS A 158 -24.60 13.79 4.05
N THR A 159 -23.51 13.04 4.10
CA THR A 159 -22.95 12.42 5.32
C THR A 159 -21.46 12.70 5.40
N ASN A 160 -20.85 12.45 6.57
CA ASN A 160 -19.42 12.68 6.77
C ASN A 160 -18.56 11.93 5.73
N LEU A 161 -17.70 12.69 5.06
CA LEU A 161 -16.64 12.16 4.22
C LEU A 161 -15.45 11.83 5.13
N VAL A 162 -14.95 10.61 5.03
CA VAL A 162 -13.78 10.13 5.77
C VAL A 162 -12.67 9.85 4.77
N ILE A 163 -11.57 10.57 4.88
CA ILE A 163 -10.31 10.26 4.20
C ILE A 163 -9.67 9.12 4.98
N ARG A 164 -9.62 7.93 4.36
CA ARG A 164 -9.14 6.70 4.98
C ARG A 164 -7.62 6.57 4.87
N ARG A 165 -7.05 7.00 3.75
CA ARG A 165 -5.62 6.95 3.47
C ARG A 165 -5.26 7.96 2.38
N ILE A 166 -4.00 8.39 2.38
CA ILE A 166 -3.40 9.14 1.29
C ILE A 166 -2.09 8.47 0.93
N ASP A 167 -1.92 8.13 -0.33
CA ASP A 167 -0.65 7.62 -0.87
C ASP A 167 -0.05 8.65 -1.83
N THR A 168 1.28 8.66 -1.90
CA THR A 168 2.04 9.47 -2.86
C THR A 168 2.99 8.57 -3.62
N ASP A 169 3.14 8.81 -4.93
CA ASP A 169 4.05 8.02 -5.78
C ASP A 169 5.54 8.25 -5.47
N CYS A 170 5.86 9.37 -4.84
CA CYS A 170 7.16 9.71 -4.28
C CYS A 170 6.98 10.41 -2.93
N SER A 171 8.03 10.39 -2.11
CA SER A 171 8.15 11.26 -0.93
C SER A 171 8.25 12.76 -1.27
N CYS A 172 8.39 13.08 -2.56
CA CYS A 172 8.64 14.42 -3.06
C CYS A 172 7.37 15.28 -3.23
N ALA A 173 6.18 14.68 -3.19
CA ALA A 173 4.91 15.39 -3.15
C ALA A 173 4.14 14.93 -1.92
N ILE A 174 3.74 15.84 -1.04
CA ILE A 174 3.06 15.52 0.22
C ILE A 174 1.84 16.41 0.37
N ILE A 175 0.75 15.83 0.85
CA ILE A 175 -0.44 16.55 1.30
C ILE A 175 -0.74 16.13 2.74
N ALA A 176 -1.14 17.09 3.58
CA ALA A 176 -1.50 16.83 4.97
C ALA A 176 -2.81 17.57 5.33
N PRO A 177 -3.98 16.93 5.19
CA PRO A 177 -5.24 17.51 5.63
C PRO A 177 -5.22 17.81 7.13
N SER A 178 -5.80 18.94 7.52
CA SER A 178 -5.94 19.31 8.95
C SER A 178 -6.84 18.35 9.72
N LYS A 179 -7.70 17.62 9.03
CA LYS A 179 -8.56 16.57 9.57
C LYS A 179 -8.93 15.55 8.50
N LEU A 180 -9.27 14.34 8.95
CA LEU A 180 -9.66 13.23 8.06
C LEU A 180 -11.18 13.08 7.92
N VAL A 181 -11.97 13.74 8.76
CA VAL A 181 -13.44 13.73 8.69
C VAL A 181 -13.94 15.11 8.31
N ILE A 182 -14.64 15.19 7.17
CA ILE A 182 -15.17 16.42 6.60
C ILE A 182 -16.70 16.34 6.63
N ALA A 183 -17.33 17.27 7.34
CA ALA A 183 -18.78 17.30 7.50
C ALA A 183 -19.50 17.60 6.17
N PRO A 184 -20.79 17.29 6.01
CA PRO A 184 -21.54 17.63 4.80
C PRO A 184 -21.48 19.12 4.47
N GLY A 185 -21.14 19.46 3.22
CA GLY A 185 -21.01 20.83 2.75
C GLY A 185 -19.74 21.56 3.21
N GLU A 186 -18.93 20.95 4.08
CA GLU A 186 -17.70 21.54 4.57
C GLU A 186 -16.58 21.44 3.52
N SER A 187 -15.75 22.48 3.48
CA SER A 187 -14.51 22.54 2.71
C SER A 187 -13.33 22.76 3.64
N ILE A 188 -12.28 21.96 3.48
CA ILE A 188 -11.01 22.13 4.18
C ILE A 188 -9.92 22.54 3.21
N LYS A 189 -9.11 23.52 3.63
CA LYS A 189 -7.91 23.91 2.89
C LYS A 189 -6.76 22.97 3.24
N VAL A 190 -6.05 22.50 2.23
CA VAL A 190 -4.95 21.56 2.38
C VAL A 190 -3.73 22.03 1.61
N ASP A 191 -2.59 22.07 2.30
CA ASP A 191 -1.32 22.46 1.72
C ASP A 191 -0.66 21.27 1.02
N VAL A 192 -0.28 21.48 -0.24
CA VAL A 192 0.46 20.53 -1.06
C VAL A 192 1.88 21.02 -1.23
N LYS A 193 2.80 20.27 -0.64
CA LYS A 193 4.24 20.52 -0.71
C LYS A 193 4.85 19.71 -1.84
N PHE A 194 5.67 20.35 -2.68
CA PHE A 194 6.54 19.69 -3.64
C PHE A 194 8.00 20.00 -3.31
N ASP A 195 8.80 18.95 -3.15
CA ASP A 195 10.23 18.99 -2.91
C ASP A 195 10.96 18.58 -4.19
N SER A 196 11.65 19.54 -4.82
CA SER A 196 12.33 19.33 -6.09
C SER A 196 13.76 18.80 -5.94
N LEU A 197 14.18 18.41 -4.73
CA LEU A 197 15.51 17.87 -4.49
C LEU A 197 15.77 16.64 -5.39
N TYR A 198 16.90 16.69 -6.10
CA TYR A 198 17.33 15.70 -7.09
C TYR A 198 16.34 15.48 -8.26
N LYS A 199 15.51 16.47 -8.59
CA LYS A 199 14.62 16.46 -9.75
C LYS A 199 15.14 17.39 -10.86
N LYS A 200 14.71 17.14 -12.10
CA LYS A 200 15.02 17.93 -13.29
C LYS A 200 13.96 17.73 -14.38
N GLY A 201 13.72 18.74 -15.21
CA GLY A 201 12.78 18.69 -16.32
C GLY A 201 11.32 18.62 -15.87
N SER A 202 10.44 18.15 -16.76
CA SER A 202 9.01 18.01 -16.47
C SER A 202 8.76 16.95 -15.39
N GLN A 203 8.02 17.34 -14.36
CA GLN A 203 7.60 16.48 -13.26
C GLN A 203 6.07 16.41 -13.23
N SER A 204 5.54 15.20 -13.09
CA SER A 204 4.12 14.94 -12.83
C SER A 204 4.03 13.85 -11.78
N LYS A 205 3.56 14.21 -10.57
CA LYS A 205 3.49 13.32 -9.40
C LYS A 205 2.05 13.12 -8.97
N ALA A 206 1.67 11.90 -8.68
CA ALA A 206 0.32 11.55 -8.27
C ALA A 206 0.22 11.45 -6.74
N ILE A 207 -0.76 12.19 -6.20
CA ILE A 207 -1.27 12.02 -4.84
C ILE A 207 -2.62 11.31 -4.96
N THR A 208 -2.76 10.15 -4.32
CA THR A 208 -3.99 9.36 -4.35
C THR A 208 -4.67 9.43 -3.00
N VAL A 209 -5.91 9.89 -2.98
CA VAL A 209 -6.74 10.02 -1.78
C VAL A 209 -7.80 8.93 -1.80
N TYR A 210 -7.84 8.15 -0.72
CA TYR A 210 -8.78 7.06 -0.52
C TYR A 210 -9.83 7.51 0.50
N SER A 211 -11.11 7.37 0.17
CA SER A 211 -12.20 7.87 1.00
C SER A 211 -13.38 6.91 1.06
N ASN A 212 -14.34 7.20 1.92
CA ASN A 212 -15.63 6.49 1.96
C ASN A 212 -16.66 7.00 0.94
N ASP A 213 -16.27 7.81 -0.06
CA ASP A 213 -17.12 8.12 -1.21
C ASP A 213 -17.41 6.83 -2.00
N PRO A 214 -18.66 6.37 -2.10
CA PRO A 214 -18.99 5.09 -2.74
C PRO A 214 -18.92 5.13 -4.27
N ILE A 215 -18.92 6.33 -4.88
CA ILE A 215 -18.85 6.53 -6.32
C ILE A 215 -17.38 6.69 -6.74
N ASN A 216 -16.63 7.50 -5.99
CA ASN A 216 -15.22 7.78 -6.24
C ASN A 216 -14.37 7.49 -4.99
N PRO A 217 -14.26 6.22 -4.55
CA PRO A 217 -13.53 5.86 -3.33
C PRO A 217 -12.04 6.15 -3.45
N VAL A 218 -11.52 6.24 -4.68
CA VAL A 218 -10.13 6.56 -4.98
C VAL A 218 -10.10 7.73 -5.96
N LYS A 219 -9.63 8.90 -5.52
CA LYS A 219 -9.39 10.04 -6.42
C LYS A 219 -7.91 10.40 -6.43
N LYS A 220 -7.44 10.90 -7.57
CA LYS A 220 -6.06 11.33 -7.77
C LYS A 220 -5.97 12.83 -8.00
N ILE A 221 -4.89 13.41 -7.52
CA ILE A 221 -4.46 14.77 -7.78
C ILE A 221 -3.05 14.70 -8.36
N TYR A 222 -2.77 15.49 -9.37
CA TYR A 222 -1.47 15.54 -10.03
C TYR A 222 -0.76 16.85 -9.67
N VAL A 223 0.45 16.74 -9.14
CA VAL A 223 1.36 17.85 -8.91
C VAL A 223 2.29 17.97 -10.11
N GLN A 224 2.25 19.12 -10.79
CA GLN A 224 2.98 19.35 -12.03
C GLN A 224 3.97 20.51 -11.87
N ALA A 225 5.21 20.31 -12.31
CA ALA A 225 6.28 21.30 -12.23
C ALA A 225 7.26 21.14 -13.39
N VAL A 226 8.00 22.20 -13.71
CA VAL A 226 9.20 22.13 -14.56
C VAL A 226 10.39 22.49 -13.69
N VAL A 227 11.30 21.53 -13.46
CA VAL A 227 12.46 21.73 -12.59
C VAL A 227 13.68 22.11 -13.41
N TYR A 228 14.30 23.24 -13.11
CA TYR A 228 15.49 23.76 -13.79
C TYR A 228 16.71 23.84 -12.87
#